data_AF-A0A851DEP7-F1
#
_entry.id   AF-A0A851DEP7-F1
#
_cell.length_a   1.000
_cell.length_b   1.000
_cell.length_c   1.000
_cell.angle_alpha   90.00
_cell.angle_beta   90.00
_cell.angle_gamma   90.00
#
_symmetry.space_group_name_H-M   'P 1'
#
loop_
_entity.id
_entity.type
_entity.pdbx_description
1 polymer ?
#
loop_
_entity_poly.entity_id
_entity_poly.type
_entity_poly.pdbx_seq_one_letter_code
_entity_poly.pdbx_strand_id
1 'polypeptide(L)' 'GNYVKDLSRLGRELRKVIIVDNSPASYIFHPENAVPVQSWFDDMTDTELLDLIPFFEGLSKEEEVYSMLHKLCNR' A
#
# COMPACT_ATOMS: atom_id res chain seq x y z
N GLY A 1 -8.42 19.14 9.74
CA GLY A 1 -7.86 17.99 10.46
C GLY A 1 -7.76 16.84 9.49
N ASN A 2 -6.72 15.99 9.59
CA ASN A 2 -6.55 14.82 8.73
C ASN A 2 -7.09 13.58 9.44
N TYR A 3 -7.80 12.72 8.70
CA TYR A 3 -8.19 11.41 9.18
C TYR A 3 -7.06 10.43 8.87
N VAL A 4 -6.41 9.91 9.91
CA VAL A 4 -5.30 8.97 9.79
C VAL A 4 -5.77 7.57 10.12
N LYS A 5 -5.37 6.60 9.28
CA LYS A 5 -5.60 5.17 9.45
C LYS A 5 -4.39 4.55 10.15
N ASP A 6 -4.39 4.61 11.47
CA ASP A 6 -3.32 4.04 12.29
C ASP A 6 -3.36 2.50 12.25
N LEU A 7 -2.43 1.89 11.49
CA LEU A 7 -2.34 0.46 11.29
C LEU A 7 -1.97 -0.31 12.56
N SER A 8 -1.32 0.33 13.54
CA SER A 8 -0.99 -0.30 14.83
C SER A 8 -2.23 -0.76 15.60
N ARG A 9 -3.39 -0.16 15.28
CA ARG A 9 -4.69 -0.48 15.90
C ARG A 9 -5.37 -1.71 15.30
N LEU A 10 -4.82 -2.34 14.27
CA LEU A 10 -5.41 -3.51 13.61
C LEU A 10 -5.23 -4.82 14.40
N GLY A 11 -4.35 -4.85 15.40
CA GLY A 11 -4.03 -6.09 16.13
C GLY A 11 -3.32 -7.13 15.25
N ARG A 12 -2.58 -6.66 14.24
CA ARG A 12 -1.79 -7.47 13.30
C ARG A 12 -0.33 -7.05 13.39
N GLU A 13 0.59 -7.97 13.14
CA GLU A 13 2.01 -7.64 13.04
C GLU A 13 2.24 -6.74 11.82
N LEU A 14 2.76 -5.52 12.01
CA LEU A 14 2.94 -4.54 10.93
C LEU A 14 3.80 -5.07 9.77
N ARG A 15 4.78 -5.94 10.05
CA ARG A 15 5.60 -6.61 9.02
C ARG A 15 4.80 -7.50 8.05
N LYS A 16 3.53 -7.79 8.35
CA LYS A 16 2.59 -8.58 7.53
C LYS A 16 1.40 -7.76 7.02
N VAL A 17 1.41 -6.43 7.19
CA VAL A 17 0.29 -5.56 6.83
C VAL A 17 0.73 -4.56 5.79
N ILE A 18 -0.13 -4.32 4.79
CA ILE A 18 0.01 -3.20 3.86
C ILE A 18 -1.27 -2.37 3.87
N ILE A 19 -1.16 -1.12 3.43
CA ILE A 19 -2.30 -0.25 3.12
C ILE A 19 -2.19 0.23 1.67
N VAL A 20 -3.28 0.08 0.92
CA VAL A 20 -3.43 0.66 -0.42
C VAL A 20 -4.32 1.89 -0.28
N ASP A 21 -3.80 3.07 -0.60
CA ASP A 21 -4.54 4.32 -0.42
C ASP A 21 -4.02 5.41 -1.35
N ASN A 22 -4.93 6.25 -1.84
CA ASN A 22 -4.64 7.35 -2.74
C ASN A 22 -4.29 8.66 -2.04
N SER A 23 -4.38 8.71 -0.71
CA SER A 23 -4.05 9.89 0.09
C SER A 23 -2.89 9.62 1.05
N PRO A 24 -1.72 10.26 0.85
CA PRO A 24 -0.59 10.15 1.78
C PRO A 24 -0.90 10.52 3.23
N ALA A 25 -1.87 11.41 3.44
CA ALA A 25 -2.32 11.78 4.78
C ALA A 25 -2.97 10.60 5.53
N SER A 26 -3.58 9.65 4.81
CA SER A 26 -4.25 8.48 5.40
C SER A 26 -3.28 7.56 6.13
N TYR A 27 -2.03 7.43 5.68
CA TYR A 27 -1.05 6.48 6.21
C TYR A 27 0.22 7.16 6.77
N ILE A 28 0.13 8.44 7.15
CA ILE A 28 1.29 9.23 7.61
C ILE A 28 2.05 8.61 8.81
N PHE A 29 1.41 7.73 9.60
CA PHE A 29 2.06 7.02 10.70
C PHE A 29 2.79 5.74 10.27
N HIS A 30 2.49 5.20 9.09
CA HIS A 30 3.04 3.95 8.58
C HIS A 30 3.34 4.04 7.07
N PRO A 31 4.11 5.06 6.61
CA PRO A 31 4.41 5.24 5.18
C PRO A 31 5.15 4.03 4.56
N GLU A 32 5.93 3.30 5.35
CA GLU A 32 6.65 2.10 4.94
C GLU A 32 5.74 0.89 4.68
N ASN A 33 4.48 0.93 5.12
CA ASN A 33 3.46 -0.08 4.86
C ASN A 33 2.56 0.29 3.66
N ALA A 34 2.78 1.45 3.04
CA ALA A 34 1.89 1.98 2.03
C ALA A 34 2.25 1.53 0.61
N VAL A 35 1.23 1.17 -0.15
CA VAL A 35 1.24 1.10 -1.61
C VAL A 35 0.42 2.29 -2.08
N PRO A 36 1.06 3.41 -2.47
CA PRO A 36 0.34 4.56 -3.00
C PRO A 36 -0.30 4.19 -4.33
N VAL A 37 -1.55 4.62 -4.51
CA VAL A 37 -2.28 4.49 -5.78
C VAL A 37 -2.83 5.84 -6.22
N GLN A 38 -3.12 5.98 -7.50
CA GLN A 38 -3.76 7.17 -8.01
C GLN A 38 -5.24 7.21 -7.64
N SER A 39 -5.79 8.42 -7.64
CA SER A 39 -7.22 8.59 -7.47
C SER A 39 -7.90 8.27 -8.80
N TRP A 40 -8.77 7.26 -8.80
CA TRP A 40 -9.61 6.97 -9.94
C TRP A 40 -10.83 7.89 -9.94
N PHE A 41 -11.16 8.47 -11.09
CA PHE A 41 -12.32 9.35 -11.22
C PHE A 41 -13.33 8.87 -12.26
N ASP A 42 -12.92 8.49 -13.47
CA ASP A 42 -13.80 7.94 -14.53
C ASP A 42 -13.01 7.33 -15.72
N ASP A 43 -11.71 7.01 -15.55
CA ASP A 43 -10.89 6.49 -16.63
C ASP A 43 -11.13 4.98 -16.81
N MET A 44 -11.84 4.61 -17.86
CA MET A 44 -12.12 3.21 -18.21
C MET A 44 -10.90 2.47 -18.78
N THR A 45 -9.82 3.19 -19.09
CA THR A 45 -8.54 2.62 -19.50
C THR A 45 -7.56 2.46 -18.34
N ASP A 46 -7.93 2.89 -17.13
CA ASP A 46 -7.13 2.69 -15.93
C ASP A 46 -6.95 1.19 -15.65
N THR A 47 -5.70 0.79 -15.50
CA THR A 47 -5.31 -0.59 -15.17
C THR A 47 -4.55 -0.67 -13.86
N GLU A 48 -4.49 0.39 -13.05
CA GLU A 48 -3.56 0.47 -11.92
C GLU A 48 -3.74 -0.71 -10.95
N LEU A 49 -4.99 -1.06 -10.62
CA LEU A 49 -5.27 -2.21 -9.74
C LEU A 49 -4.90 -3.56 -10.38
N LEU A 50 -5.04 -3.70 -11.71
CA LEU A 50 -4.62 -4.89 -12.43
C LEU A 50 -3.09 -5.00 -12.43
N ASP A 51 -2.39 -3.88 -12.61
CA ASP A 51 -0.93 -3.80 -12.64
C ASP A 51 -0.30 -4.13 -11.28
N LEU A 52 -1.04 -3.95 -10.18
CA LEU A 52 -0.60 -4.32 -8.83
C LEU A 52 -0.71 -5.83 -8.53
N ILE A 53 -1.49 -6.61 -9.30
CA ILE A 53 -1.70 -8.04 -9.02
C ILE A 53 -0.37 -8.82 -8.95
N PRO A 54 0.53 -8.74 -9.95
CA PRO A 54 1.79 -9.50 -9.90
C PRO A 54 2.67 -9.10 -8.73
N PHE A 55 2.62 -7.82 -8.33
CA PHE A 55 3.33 -7.33 -7.16
C PHE A 55 2.79 -7.96 -5.87
N PHE A 56 1.47 -7.99 -5.68
CA PHE A 56 0.86 -8.61 -4.50
C PHE A 56 1.01 -10.12 -4.46
N GLU A 57 0.99 -10.80 -5.61
CA GLU A 57 1.32 -12.22 -5.69
C GLU A 57 2.76 -12.50 -5.25
N GLY A 58 3.71 -11.66 -5.65
CA GLY A 58 5.09 -11.71 -5.15
C GLY A 58 5.15 -11.46 -3.64
N LEU A 59 4.50 -10.41 -3.16
CA LEU A 59 4.49 -9.99 -1.76
C LEU A 59 3.94 -11.08 -0.84
N SER A 60 2.91 -11.82 -1.30
CA SER A 60 2.29 -12.91 -0.54
C SER A 60 3.25 -14.05 -0.16
N LYS A 61 4.38 -14.15 -0.86
CA LYS A 61 5.40 -15.19 -0.65
C LYS A 61 6.51 -14.76 0.31
N GLU A 62 6.55 -13.48 0.69
CA GLU A 62 7.59 -12.93 1.54
C GLU A 62 7.29 -13.09 3.03
N GLU A 63 8.35 -13.16 3.84
CA GLU A 63 8.22 -13.19 5.30
C GLU A 63 7.87 -11.80 5.86
N GLU A 64 8.28 -10.72 5.20
CA GLU A 64 7.95 -9.35 5.59
C GLU A 64 7.69 -8.46 4.39
N VAL A 65 6.84 -7.44 4.57
CA VAL A 65 6.39 -6.58 3.47
C VAL A 65 7.40 -5.51 3.05
N TYR A 66 8.28 -5.08 3.96
CA TYR A 66 9.09 -3.86 3.78
C TYR A 66 10.11 -3.95 2.64
N SER A 67 10.76 -5.11 2.47
CA SER A 67 11.81 -5.31 1.46
C SER A 67 11.27 -5.19 0.04
N MET A 68 10.05 -5.65 -0.20
CA MET A 68 9.33 -5.53 -1.47
C MET A 68 8.76 -4.13 -1.67
N LEU A 69 8.15 -3.53 -0.64
CA LEU A 69 7.60 -2.18 -0.73
C LEU A 69 8.68 -1.13 -1.04
N HIS A 70 9.87 -1.28 -0.47
CA HIS A 70 11.00 -0.40 -0.80
C HIS A 70 11.40 -0.48 -2.29
N LYS A 71 11.24 -1.65 -2.94
CA LYS A 71 11.48 -1.79 -4.39
C LYS A 71 10.43 -1.09 -5.23
N LEU A 72 9.19 -0.96 -4.72
CA LEU A 72 8.11 -0.24 -5.38
C LEU A 72 8.35 1.27 -5.35
N CYS A 73 8.78 1.81 -4.21
CA CYS A 73 9.03 3.25 -4.01
C CYS A 73 10.30 3.78 -4.70
N ASN A 74 11.18 2.91 -5.20
CA ASN A 74 12.39 3.27 -5.95
C ASN A 74 12.19 3.23 -7.48
N ARG A 75 10.95 3.10 -7.95
CA ARG A 75 10.55 3.37 -9.35
C ARG A 75 10.07 4.80 -9.49
#